data_AF-A0ABD2MF70-F1
#
_entry.id   AF-A0ABD2MF70-F1
#
_cell.length_a   1.000
_cell.length_b   1.000
_cell.length_c   1.000
_cell.angle_alpha   90.00
_cell.angle_beta   90.00
_cell.angle_gamma   90.00
#
_symmetry.space_group_name_H-M   'P 1'
#
loop_
_entity.id
_entity.type
_entity.pdbx_description
1 polymer ?
#
loop_
_entity_poly.entity_id
_entity_poly.type
_entity_poly.pdbx_seq_one_letter_code
_entity_poly.pdbx_strand_id
1 'polypeptide(L)'
;MTKRPAGPDGKADRAAYKTPHNGIDPVRHCVTIASACMRHFRTNHLKPGHWALVPEKGYDSCGDNQSELALNFMQWYAEKHGVRIQNAFSADGEKRVGNFRLDGWIESQQKGLEIHGCVWHACAKCYPDDNEVLTCGKSAGRIRELNQKRMDFIVGKIPNVEVFWQCEIEAMPGAVTDKLRP
;
A
#
# COMPACT_ATOMS: atom_id res chain seq x y z
N MET A 1 50.11 -0.40 21.72
CA MET A 1 49.45 -0.07 20.44
C MET A 1 50.42 0.73 19.59
N THR A 2 51.09 0.10 18.64
CA THR A 2 52.00 0.79 17.71
C THR A 2 51.18 1.42 16.59
N LYS A 3 51.31 2.75 16.42
CA LYS A 3 50.64 3.48 15.32
C LYS A 3 51.25 3.00 13.99
N ARG A 4 50.40 2.61 13.03
CA ARG A 4 50.85 2.23 11.68
C ARG A 4 51.34 3.46 10.92
N PRO A 5 52.39 3.34 10.08
CA PRO A 5 52.88 4.43 9.26
C PRO A 5 51.79 4.92 8.29
N ALA A 6 51.73 6.23 8.08
CA ALA A 6 50.82 6.85 7.12
C ALA A 6 51.24 6.49 5.68
N GLY A 7 50.26 6.35 4.79
CA GLY A 7 50.51 6.19 3.36
C GLY A 7 51.14 7.46 2.75
N PRO A 8 51.54 7.41 1.47
CA PRO A 8 52.20 8.54 0.77
C PRO A 8 51.39 9.85 0.79
N ASP A 9 50.07 9.76 1.01
CA ASP A 9 49.15 10.89 1.05
C ASP A 9 49.00 11.52 2.46
N GLY A 10 49.82 11.08 3.43
CA GLY A 10 49.80 11.56 4.82
C GLY A 10 48.58 11.13 5.63
N LYS A 11 47.68 10.31 5.07
CA LYS A 11 46.52 9.74 5.77
C LYS A 11 46.88 8.39 6.34
N ALA A 12 46.49 8.15 7.59
CA ALA A 12 46.52 6.82 8.16
C ALA A 12 45.57 5.94 7.34
N ASP A 13 46.09 4.83 6.81
CA ASP A 13 45.24 3.84 6.17
C ASP A 13 44.19 3.37 7.17
N ARG A 14 42.91 3.58 6.83
CA ARG A 14 41.79 3.02 7.61
C ARG A 14 42.01 1.52 7.68
N ALA A 15 41.69 0.91 8.83
CA ALA A 15 41.78 -0.54 9.02
C ALA A 15 41.02 -1.25 7.89
N ALA A 16 41.76 -1.72 6.90
CA ALA A 16 41.24 -2.45 5.76
C ALA A 16 41.47 -3.94 6.00
N TYR A 17 40.49 -4.75 5.65
CA TYR A 17 40.69 -6.18 5.68
C TYR A 17 41.62 -6.56 4.51
N LYS A 18 42.63 -7.42 4.76
CA LYS A 18 43.67 -7.74 3.75
C LYS A 18 43.10 -8.38 2.47
N THR A 19 41.94 -9.03 2.57
CA THR A 19 41.27 -9.74 1.48
C THR A 19 39.77 -9.38 1.42
N PRO A 20 39.35 -8.39 0.60
CA PRO A 20 37.95 -8.00 0.53
C PRO A 20 37.07 -9.18 0.11
N HIS A 21 35.97 -9.41 0.84
CA HIS A 21 35.02 -10.47 0.51
C HIS A 21 34.16 -10.04 -0.67
N ASN A 22 34.17 -10.80 -1.77
CA ASN A 22 33.45 -10.48 -3.01
C ASN A 22 33.75 -9.05 -3.52
N GLY A 23 35.02 -8.64 -3.45
CA GLY A 23 35.49 -7.34 -3.94
C GLY A 23 35.03 -6.13 -3.12
N ILE A 24 34.41 -6.35 -1.95
CA ILE A 24 33.93 -5.27 -1.08
C ILE A 24 34.56 -5.38 0.30
N ASP A 25 35.12 -4.26 0.75
CA ASP A 25 35.45 -4.00 2.15
C ASP A 25 34.36 -3.11 2.78
N PRO A 26 33.45 -3.66 3.61
CA PRO A 26 32.39 -2.91 4.26
C PRO A 26 32.90 -1.79 5.17
N VAL A 27 34.07 -1.96 5.79
CA VAL A 27 34.63 -1.01 6.76
C VAL A 27 35.28 0.19 6.05
N ARG A 28 35.86 -0.06 4.87
CA ARG A 28 36.47 0.99 4.05
C ARG A 28 35.45 1.78 3.22
N HIS A 29 34.46 1.08 2.67
CA HIS A 29 33.60 1.62 1.62
C HIS A 29 32.20 2.03 2.08
N CYS A 30 31.79 1.62 3.27
CA CYS A 30 30.42 1.79 3.75
C CYS A 30 30.44 2.32 5.18
N VAL A 31 29.62 3.34 5.45
CA VAL A 31 29.49 3.93 6.81
C VAL A 31 28.45 3.16 7.62
N THR A 32 27.49 2.52 6.95
CA THR A 32 26.38 1.80 7.57
C THR A 32 26.25 0.38 6.99
N ILE A 33 25.64 -0.52 7.75
CA ILE A 33 25.31 -1.88 7.30
C ILE A 33 24.46 -1.83 6.02
N ALA A 34 23.47 -0.93 5.97
CA ALA A 34 22.64 -0.73 4.77
C ALA A 34 23.46 -0.37 3.53
N SER A 35 24.48 0.48 3.69
CA SER A 35 25.39 0.84 2.60
C SER A 35 26.21 -0.36 2.12
N ALA A 36 26.65 -1.23 3.04
CA ALA A 36 27.37 -2.46 2.71
C ALA A 36 26.48 -3.45 1.93
N CYS A 37 25.25 -3.67 2.40
CA CYS A 37 24.28 -4.54 1.73
C CYS A 37 23.96 -4.04 0.31
N MET A 38 23.69 -2.74 0.17
CA MET A 38 23.37 -2.15 -1.14
C MET A 38 24.56 -2.20 -2.10
N ARG A 39 25.78 -1.97 -1.62
CA ARG A 39 26.99 -2.09 -2.43
C ARG A 39 27.22 -3.54 -2.86
N HIS A 40 27.03 -4.50 -1.96
CA HIS A 40 27.12 -5.93 -2.27
C HIS A 40 26.12 -6.36 -3.34
N PHE A 41 24.87 -5.92 -3.20
CA PHE A 41 23.82 -6.16 -4.16
C PHE A 41 24.16 -5.57 -5.55
N ARG A 42 24.57 -4.30 -5.61
CA ARG A 42 24.89 -3.61 -6.88
C ARG A 42 26.10 -4.17 -7.63
N THR A 43 27.04 -4.78 -6.93
CA THR A 43 28.29 -5.28 -7.53
C THR A 43 28.21 -6.76 -7.90
N ASN A 44 27.53 -7.57 -7.10
CA ASN A 44 27.53 -9.03 -7.26
C ASN A 44 26.20 -9.60 -7.79
N HIS A 45 25.08 -8.91 -7.55
CA HIS A 45 23.74 -9.44 -7.84
C HIS A 45 22.98 -8.65 -8.90
N LEU A 46 23.32 -7.37 -9.09
CA LEU A 46 22.67 -6.52 -10.10
C LEU A 46 23.25 -6.80 -11.50
N LYS A 47 22.38 -7.23 -12.42
CA LYS A 47 22.77 -7.49 -13.81
C LYS A 47 23.19 -6.18 -14.51
N PRO A 48 24.20 -6.23 -15.41
CA PRO A 48 24.56 -5.08 -16.23
C PRO A 48 23.36 -4.55 -17.05
N GLY A 49 23.22 -3.22 -17.15
CA GLY A 49 22.14 -2.58 -17.90
C GLY A 49 20.82 -2.36 -17.14
N HIS A 50 20.79 -2.62 -15.83
CA HIS A 50 19.63 -2.32 -14.99
C HIS A 50 19.68 -0.86 -14.48
N TRP A 51 18.69 -0.05 -14.85
CA TRP A 51 18.67 1.40 -14.57
C TRP A 51 18.04 1.75 -13.21
N ALA A 52 17.06 0.98 -12.75
CA ALA A 52 16.33 1.24 -11.50
C ALA A 52 15.87 -0.06 -10.85
N LEU A 53 15.81 -0.09 -9.51
CA LEU A 53 15.25 -1.21 -8.75
C LEU A 53 13.75 -1.00 -8.60
N VAL A 54 12.99 -1.48 -9.58
CA VAL A 54 11.53 -1.39 -9.56
C VAL A 54 10.99 -2.43 -8.58
N PRO A 55 10.23 -2.03 -7.54
CA PRO A 55 9.52 -2.98 -6.68
C PRO A 55 8.56 -3.83 -7.52
N GLU A 56 8.20 -5.03 -7.07
CA GLU A 56 7.27 -5.91 -7.81
C GLU A 56 5.93 -5.21 -8.15
N LYS A 57 5.52 -4.23 -7.34
CA LYS A 57 4.31 -3.44 -7.56
C LYS A 57 4.55 -2.08 -8.26
N GLY A 58 5.78 -1.74 -8.61
CA GLY A 58 6.13 -0.44 -9.17
C GLY A 58 6.28 0.66 -8.10
N TYR A 59 6.43 1.91 -8.55
CA TYR A 59 6.55 3.09 -7.67
C TYR A 59 5.20 3.79 -7.40
N ASP A 60 4.16 3.46 -8.16
CA ASP A 60 2.86 4.14 -8.13
C ASP A 60 1.78 3.37 -7.34
N SER A 61 2.08 2.17 -6.84
CA SER A 61 1.10 1.26 -6.23
C SER A 61 0.83 1.46 -4.74
N CYS A 62 1.32 2.55 -4.14
CA CYS A 62 1.23 2.74 -2.69
C CYS A 62 -0.19 3.10 -2.21
N GLY A 63 -1.15 3.33 -3.12
CA GLY A 63 -2.50 3.78 -2.79
C GLY A 63 -3.63 3.26 -3.67
N ASP A 64 -3.32 2.54 -4.76
CA ASP A 64 -4.31 2.07 -5.76
C ASP A 64 -4.58 0.55 -5.63
N ASN A 65 -4.42 -0.03 -4.42
CA ASN A 65 -4.76 -1.43 -4.20
C ASN A 65 -6.23 -1.55 -3.86
N GLN A 66 -7.04 -1.93 -4.85
CA GLN A 66 -8.40 -2.37 -4.57
C GLN A 66 -8.34 -3.64 -3.72
N SER A 67 -9.10 -3.67 -2.61
CA SER A 67 -9.04 -4.81 -1.68
C SER A 67 -9.67 -6.05 -2.29
N GLU A 68 -9.11 -7.23 -2.01
CA GLU A 68 -9.68 -8.51 -2.48
C GLU A 68 -11.12 -8.68 -1.98
N LEU A 69 -11.39 -8.27 -0.74
CA LEU A 69 -12.73 -8.25 -0.17
C LEU A 69 -13.69 -7.37 -0.97
N ALA A 70 -13.27 -6.16 -1.38
CA ALA A 70 -14.09 -5.28 -2.20
C ALA A 70 -14.38 -5.87 -3.58
N LEU A 71 -13.39 -6.50 -4.23
CA LEU A 71 -13.58 -7.16 -5.52
C LEU A 71 -14.58 -8.30 -5.44
N ASN A 72 -14.41 -9.19 -4.46
CA ASN A 72 -15.30 -10.33 -4.24
C ASN A 72 -16.72 -9.86 -3.91
N PHE A 73 -16.85 -8.85 -3.04
CA PHE A 73 -18.15 -8.29 -2.68
C PHE A 73 -18.85 -7.66 -3.89
N MET A 74 -18.12 -6.88 -4.70
CA MET A 74 -18.69 -6.29 -5.92
C MET A 74 -19.13 -7.36 -6.92
N GLN A 75 -18.36 -8.43 -7.10
CA GLN A 75 -18.77 -9.53 -7.96
C GLN A 75 -20.08 -10.18 -7.46
N TRP A 76 -20.17 -10.48 -6.17
CA TRP A 76 -21.40 -10.99 -5.56
C TRP A 76 -22.58 -10.02 -5.70
N TYR A 77 -22.35 -8.72 -5.49
CA TYR A 77 -23.38 -7.69 -5.63
C TYR A 77 -23.89 -7.59 -7.06
N ALA A 78 -22.97 -7.65 -8.05
CA ALA A 78 -23.29 -7.65 -9.47
C ALA A 78 -24.18 -8.84 -9.84
N GLU A 79 -23.83 -10.04 -9.37
CA GLU A 79 -24.61 -11.28 -9.62
C GLU A 79 -25.99 -11.23 -8.94
N LYS A 80 -26.03 -10.83 -7.67
CA LYS A 80 -27.28 -10.78 -6.88
C LYS A 80 -28.28 -9.76 -7.41
N HIS A 81 -27.80 -8.60 -7.84
CA HIS A 81 -28.66 -7.52 -8.33
C HIS A 81 -28.81 -7.51 -9.85
N GLY A 82 -28.11 -8.39 -10.57
CA GLY A 82 -28.12 -8.42 -12.04
C GLY A 82 -27.59 -7.13 -12.68
N VAL A 83 -26.60 -6.50 -12.05
CA VAL A 83 -26.06 -5.19 -12.47
C VAL A 83 -24.61 -5.31 -12.90
N ARG A 84 -24.20 -4.46 -13.85
CA ARG A 84 -22.79 -4.31 -14.21
C ARG A 84 -22.15 -3.23 -13.35
N ILE A 85 -21.07 -3.58 -12.67
CA ILE A 85 -20.27 -2.66 -11.84
C ILE A 85 -18.97 -2.33 -12.59
N GLN A 86 -18.65 -1.05 -12.68
CA GLN A 86 -17.36 -0.54 -13.11
C GLN A 86 -16.41 -0.46 -11.91
N ASN A 87 -15.24 -1.11 -12.01
CA ASN A 87 -14.19 -1.11 -10.97
C ASN A 87 -12.80 -0.95 -11.62
N ALA A 88 -11.72 -1.08 -10.83
CA ALA A 88 -10.33 -0.95 -11.30
C ALA A 88 -9.92 -1.87 -12.45
N PHE A 89 -10.59 -3.01 -12.61
CA PHE A 89 -10.29 -4.02 -13.64
C PHE A 89 -11.20 -3.90 -14.86
N SER A 90 -12.19 -3.01 -14.83
CA SER A 90 -13.00 -2.70 -16.01
C SER A 90 -12.15 -2.00 -17.07
N ALA A 91 -12.46 -2.22 -18.35
CA ALA A 91 -11.76 -1.57 -19.47
C ALA A 91 -11.73 -0.03 -19.35
N ASP A 92 -12.77 0.54 -18.74
CA ASP A 92 -12.94 1.97 -18.52
C ASP A 92 -12.28 2.48 -17.21
N GLY A 93 -11.67 1.59 -16.42
CA GLY A 93 -11.07 1.89 -15.11
C GLY A 93 -12.09 2.27 -14.02
N GLU A 94 -11.60 2.78 -12.88
CA GLU A 94 -12.46 3.27 -11.78
C GLU A 94 -13.13 4.60 -12.13
N LYS A 95 -14.38 4.79 -11.68
CA LYS A 95 -15.09 6.06 -11.80
C LYS A 95 -14.41 7.12 -10.93
N ARG A 96 -13.99 8.20 -11.58
CA ARG A 96 -13.41 9.37 -10.90
C ARG A 96 -14.48 10.42 -10.59
N VAL A 97 -14.45 10.91 -9.36
CA VAL A 97 -15.32 11.98 -8.85
C VAL A 97 -14.41 13.09 -8.31
N GLY A 98 -14.15 14.09 -9.14
CA GLY A 98 -13.11 15.08 -8.86
C GLY A 98 -11.75 14.43 -8.69
N ASN A 99 -11.14 14.59 -7.50
CA ASN A 99 -9.84 14.00 -7.18
C ASN A 99 -9.93 12.61 -6.54
N PHE A 100 -11.13 12.09 -6.30
CA PHE A 100 -11.33 10.79 -5.67
C PHE A 100 -11.77 9.74 -6.68
N ARG A 101 -11.51 8.48 -6.36
CA ARG A 101 -11.99 7.31 -7.09
C ARG A 101 -13.00 6.57 -6.21
N LEU A 102 -14.07 6.08 -6.83
CA LEU A 102 -15.02 5.17 -6.21
C LEU A 102 -14.54 3.73 -6.37
N ASP A 103 -14.85 2.89 -5.39
CA ASP A 103 -14.55 1.45 -5.48
C ASP A 103 -15.36 0.78 -6.59
N GLY A 104 -16.64 1.15 -6.69
CA GLY A 104 -17.56 0.64 -7.71
C GLY A 104 -18.52 1.70 -8.23
N TRP A 105 -18.91 1.57 -9.50
CA TRP A 105 -19.90 2.44 -10.13
C TRP A 105 -20.90 1.65 -10.97
N ILE A 106 -22.19 1.90 -10.74
CA ILE A 106 -23.29 1.27 -11.48
C ILE A 106 -23.94 2.34 -12.35
N GLU A 107 -23.56 2.36 -13.63
CA GLU A 107 -24.03 3.36 -14.60
C GLU A 107 -25.56 3.32 -14.77
N SER A 108 -26.17 2.13 -14.79
CA SER A 108 -27.62 1.98 -14.97
C SER A 108 -28.46 2.60 -13.85
N GLN A 109 -27.90 2.74 -12.65
CA GLN A 109 -28.58 3.28 -11.47
C GLN A 109 -28.03 4.65 -11.05
N GLN A 110 -27.00 5.14 -11.75
CA GLN A 110 -26.18 6.28 -11.33
C GLN A 110 -25.77 6.16 -9.85
N LYS A 111 -25.34 4.95 -9.46
CA LYS A 111 -25.05 4.59 -8.07
C LYS A 111 -23.56 4.34 -7.87
N GLY A 112 -22.96 5.01 -6.88
CA GLY A 112 -21.62 4.73 -6.39
C GLY A 112 -21.63 3.68 -5.28
N LEU A 113 -20.61 2.83 -5.26
CA LEU A 113 -20.35 1.87 -4.20
C LEU A 113 -19.00 2.18 -3.56
N GLU A 114 -18.96 2.16 -2.24
CA GLU A 114 -17.76 2.36 -1.42
C GLU A 114 -17.64 1.19 -0.43
N ILE A 115 -16.51 0.50 -0.44
CA ILE A 115 -16.26 -0.65 0.43
C ILE A 115 -15.14 -0.28 1.41
N HIS A 116 -15.53 -0.02 2.65
CA HIS A 116 -14.61 0.42 3.70
C HIS A 116 -14.04 -0.75 4.49
N GLY A 117 -12.73 -0.99 4.33
CA GLY A 117 -11.95 -1.84 5.23
C GLY A 117 -11.88 -1.24 6.63
N CYS A 118 -12.25 -2.01 7.66
CA CYS A 118 -12.42 -1.50 9.02
C CYS A 118 -11.14 -0.91 9.62
N VAL A 119 -10.00 -1.57 9.37
CA VAL A 119 -8.66 -1.14 9.84
C VAL A 119 -8.22 0.16 9.16
N TRP A 120 -8.59 0.36 7.91
CA TRP A 120 -8.12 1.49 7.10
C TRP A 120 -9.00 2.73 7.23
N HIS A 121 -10.29 2.53 7.48
CA HIS A 121 -11.28 3.59 7.60
C HIS A 121 -11.76 3.82 9.04
N ALA A 122 -11.15 3.12 10.02
CA ALA A 122 -11.44 3.26 11.44
C ALA A 122 -12.94 3.07 11.76
N CYS A 123 -13.47 1.89 11.42
CA CYS A 123 -14.88 1.57 11.66
C CYS A 123 -15.26 1.82 13.12
N ALA A 124 -16.30 2.63 13.37
CA ALA A 124 -16.71 2.98 14.73
C ALA A 124 -17.19 1.78 15.56
N LYS A 125 -17.62 0.68 14.92
CA LYS A 125 -18.00 -0.58 15.59
C LYS A 125 -16.78 -1.39 16.04
N CYS A 126 -15.73 -1.45 15.20
CA CYS A 126 -14.53 -2.25 15.46
C CYS A 126 -13.45 -1.48 16.25
N TYR A 127 -13.39 -0.16 16.04
CA TYR A 127 -12.39 0.78 16.58
C TYR A 127 -13.11 1.99 17.20
N PRO A 128 -13.79 1.80 18.35
CA PRO A 128 -14.60 2.83 18.97
C PRO A 128 -13.77 3.96 19.62
N ASP A 129 -12.52 3.69 20.02
CA ASP A 129 -11.66 4.71 20.64
C ASP A 129 -10.99 5.59 19.59
N ASP A 130 -11.29 6.88 19.62
CA ASP A 130 -10.73 7.89 18.72
C ASP A 130 -9.21 8.03 18.81
N ASN A 131 -8.62 7.69 19.95
CA ASN A 131 -7.18 7.81 20.19
C ASN A 131 -6.39 6.56 19.77
N GLU A 132 -7.06 5.47 19.42
CA GLU A 132 -6.41 4.25 18.97
C GLU A 132 -5.64 4.49 17.68
N VAL A 133 -4.35 4.11 17.65
CA VAL A 133 -3.48 4.28 16.48
C VAL A 133 -3.56 3.02 15.62
N LEU A 134 -4.06 3.18 14.39
CA LEU A 134 -4.22 2.09 13.43
C LEU A 134 -2.96 1.86 12.59
N THR A 135 -2.96 0.83 11.74
CA THR A 135 -1.80 0.37 10.95
C THR A 135 -1.16 1.47 10.09
N CYS A 136 -1.91 2.50 9.71
CA CYS A 136 -1.40 3.64 8.96
C CYS A 136 -0.70 4.72 9.83
N GLY A 137 -0.52 4.47 11.14
CA GLY A 137 0.14 5.39 12.07
C GLY A 137 -0.69 6.64 12.44
N LYS A 138 -1.98 6.65 12.12
CA LYS A 138 -2.92 7.75 12.46
C LYS A 138 -3.93 7.26 13.49
N SER A 139 -4.48 8.19 14.27
CA SER A 139 -5.55 7.88 15.21
C SER A 139 -6.87 7.60 14.48
N ALA A 140 -7.70 6.73 15.04
CA ALA A 140 -9.01 6.36 14.51
C ALA A 140 -9.91 7.58 14.29
N GLY A 141 -9.94 8.52 15.24
CA GLY A 141 -10.71 9.75 15.12
C GLY A 141 -10.27 10.61 13.94
N ARG A 142 -8.95 10.74 13.71
CA ARG A 142 -8.42 11.49 12.57
C ARG A 142 -8.74 10.81 11.23
N ILE A 143 -8.70 9.49 11.18
CA ILE A 143 -9.07 8.72 9.98
C ILE A 143 -10.54 8.94 9.65
N ARG A 144 -11.44 8.82 10.64
CA ARG A 144 -12.88 9.07 10.45
C ARG A 144 -13.17 10.50 9.99
N GLU A 145 -12.51 11.49 10.56
CA GLU A 145 -12.65 12.90 10.15
C GLU A 145 -12.27 13.11 8.66
N LEU A 146 -11.13 12.54 8.23
CA LEU A 146 -10.69 12.63 6.84
C LEU A 146 -11.62 11.88 5.90
N ASN A 147 -12.10 10.70 6.32
CA ASN A 147 -13.05 9.92 5.53
C ASN A 147 -14.38 10.66 5.38
N GLN A 148 -14.90 11.27 6.45
CA GLN A 148 -16.12 12.06 6.39
C GLN A 148 -16.00 13.21 5.38
N LYS A 149 -14.91 13.98 5.43
CA LYS A 149 -14.66 15.07 4.46
C LYS A 149 -14.62 14.59 3.01
N ARG A 150 -14.04 13.40 2.77
CA ARG A 150 -14.04 12.76 1.46
C ARG A 150 -15.46 12.38 1.04
N MET A 151 -16.21 11.73 1.92
CA MET A 151 -17.58 11.29 1.64
C MET A 151 -18.52 12.47 1.41
N ASP A 152 -18.42 13.54 2.19
CA ASP A 152 -19.21 14.77 2.00
C ASP A 152 -18.99 15.37 0.60
N PHE A 153 -17.75 15.37 0.12
CA PHE A 153 -17.43 15.84 -1.24
C PHE A 153 -18.03 14.92 -2.30
N ILE A 154 -17.90 13.60 -2.14
CA ILE A 154 -18.41 12.61 -3.11
C ILE A 154 -19.94 12.67 -3.16
N VAL A 155 -20.61 12.63 -2.01
CA VAL A 155 -22.07 12.69 -1.90
C VAL A 155 -22.62 14.00 -2.44
N GLY A 156 -21.89 15.11 -2.28
CA GLY A 156 -22.24 16.39 -2.89
C GLY A 156 -22.20 16.40 -4.42
N LYS A 157 -21.56 15.41 -5.06
CA LYS A 157 -21.53 15.24 -6.54
C LYS A 157 -22.41 14.10 -7.02
N ILE A 158 -22.49 13.02 -6.24
CA ILE A 158 -23.25 11.81 -6.53
C ILE A 158 -24.11 11.52 -5.31
N PRO A 159 -25.40 11.88 -5.33
CA PRO A 159 -26.27 11.69 -4.17
C PRO A 159 -26.52 10.23 -3.80
N ASN A 160 -26.42 9.32 -4.78
CA ASN A 160 -26.69 7.90 -4.61
C ASN A 160 -25.39 7.12 -4.42
N VAL A 161 -24.81 7.18 -3.22
CA VAL A 161 -23.60 6.43 -2.86
C VAL A 161 -23.91 5.52 -1.68
N GLU A 162 -23.64 4.23 -1.85
CA GLU A 162 -23.88 3.20 -0.84
C GLU A 162 -22.53 2.74 -0.27
N VAL A 163 -22.40 2.80 1.05
CA VAL A 163 -21.18 2.46 1.77
C VAL A 163 -21.37 1.13 2.49
N PHE A 164 -20.44 0.20 2.28
CA PHE A 164 -20.42 -1.11 2.92
C PHE A 164 -19.17 -1.26 3.77
N TRP A 165 -19.33 -1.64 5.03
CA TRP A 165 -18.19 -1.90 5.89
C TRP A 165 -17.77 -3.36 5.83
N GLN A 166 -16.46 -3.61 5.90
CA GLN A 166 -15.89 -4.96 5.95
C GLN A 166 -16.57 -5.85 6.99
N CYS A 167 -16.74 -5.38 8.23
CA CYS A 167 -17.34 -6.18 9.30
C CYS A 167 -18.82 -6.53 9.04
N GLU A 168 -19.52 -5.72 8.24
CA GLU A 168 -20.90 -5.99 7.84
C GLU A 168 -20.93 -7.02 6.73
N ILE A 169 -20.04 -6.89 5.73
CA ILE A 169 -19.87 -7.86 4.65
C ILE A 169 -19.51 -9.24 5.20
N GLU A 170 -18.58 -9.30 6.15
CA GLU A 170 -18.15 -10.55 6.79
C GLU A 170 -19.28 -11.23 7.60
N ALA A 171 -20.23 -10.44 8.11
CA ALA A 171 -21.40 -10.97 8.81
C ALA A 171 -22.54 -11.41 7.87
N MET A 172 -22.47 -11.10 6.56
CA MET A 172 -23.52 -11.45 5.61
C MET A 172 -23.43 -12.92 5.18
N PRO A 173 -24.49 -13.73 5.38
CA PRO A 173 -24.50 -15.11 4.90
C PRO A 173 -24.46 -15.14 3.36
N GLY A 174 -23.41 -15.76 2.80
CA GLY A 174 -23.25 -15.99 1.36
C GLY A 174 -22.56 -14.88 0.56
N ALA A 175 -22.22 -13.73 1.16
CA ALA A 175 -21.43 -12.68 0.49
C ALA A 175 -19.92 -12.98 0.54
N VAL A 176 -19.48 -13.66 1.58
CA VAL A 176 -18.11 -14.18 1.70
C VAL A 176 -18.17 -15.66 1.36
N THR A 177 -17.93 -16.00 0.09
CA THR A 177 -17.66 -17.41 -0.27
C THR A 177 -16.50 -17.91 0.58
N ASP A 178 -16.56 -19.17 0.99
CA ASP A 178 -15.74 -19.94 1.93
C ASP A 178 -14.20 -19.96 1.70
N LYS A 179 -13.63 -19.00 0.95
CA LYS A 179 -12.22 -18.89 0.58
C LYS A 179 -11.40 -17.92 1.45
N LEU A 180 -12.00 -17.29 2.46
CA LEU A 180 -11.33 -16.34 3.37
C LEU A 180 -11.20 -16.84 4.81
N ARG A 181 -11.46 -18.13 5.08
CA ARG A 181 -11.11 -18.74 6.36
C ARG A 181 -9.72 -19.38 6.23
N PRO A 182 -8.71 -18.96 7.02
CA PRO A 182 -7.38 -19.57 6.98
C PRO A 182 -7.41 -21.07 7.34
#